data_AF-A0A956E0C2-F1
#
_entry.id   AF-A0A956E0C2-F1
#
_cell.length_a   1.000
_cell.length_b   1.000
_cell.length_c   1.000
_cell.angle_alpha   90.00
_cell.angle_beta   90.00
_cell.angle_gamma   90.00
#
_symmetry.space_group_name_H-M   'P 1'
#
loop_
_entity.id
_entity.type
_entity.pdbx_description
1 polymer ?
#
loop_
_entity_poly.entity_id
_entity_poly.type
_entity_poly.pdbx_seq_one_letter_code
_entity_poly.pdbx_strand_id
1 'polypeptide(L)'
;MSMEAVAVLQIPYPRVVVMLGQERDAGEGTWVKTQAGPRKLEELEGGCLFYLGVPVGEVSPSELGLLLRGLLGDLVDRHDDERGVFVFPARARGDAKAVAALVDDVGDLGEWVEVPDALPAELAGGMGGEGMEAMLGQVASMMGAEPGQMAGLWEQAQEMMGDPAMQSQLMAAAQQLMGQMGGQGGGLDLGALAAEAQKVLASDPELAARMKDGLGGGKDGDDGDG
;
A
#
# COMPACT_ATOMS: atom_id res chain seq x y z
N MET A 1 -0.57 3.01 -26.51
CA MET A 1 -0.10 1.99 -25.56
C MET A 1 0.89 2.68 -24.65
N SER A 2 0.57 2.79 -23.37
CA SER A 2 1.47 3.35 -22.37
C SER A 2 2.67 2.42 -22.19
N MET A 3 3.87 2.99 -22.00
CA MET A 3 5.12 2.24 -21.95
C MET A 3 5.67 2.28 -20.53
N GLU A 4 5.83 1.11 -19.93
CA GLU A 4 6.29 0.99 -18.55
C GLU A 4 7.72 1.52 -18.36
N ALA A 5 7.95 2.20 -17.25
CA ALA A 5 9.25 2.69 -16.81
C ALA A 5 10.05 1.60 -16.09
N VAL A 6 11.34 1.52 -16.40
CA VAL A 6 12.28 0.56 -15.81
C VAL A 6 13.45 1.32 -15.21
N ALA A 7 13.76 1.04 -13.96
CA ALA A 7 14.89 1.61 -13.24
C ALA A 7 16.09 0.65 -13.24
N VAL A 8 17.29 1.18 -13.48
CA VAL A 8 18.55 0.47 -13.38
C VAL A 8 19.12 0.67 -11.98
N LEU A 9 19.23 -0.40 -11.21
CA LEU A 9 19.80 -0.36 -9.88
C LEU A 9 21.20 -0.99 -9.90
N GLN A 10 22.24 -0.23 -9.54
CA GLN A 10 23.59 -0.75 -9.27
C GLN A 10 23.65 -1.44 -7.90
N ILE A 11 22.71 -2.35 -7.66
CA ILE A 11 22.60 -3.14 -6.45
C ILE A 11 22.60 -4.60 -6.90
N PRO A 12 23.43 -5.48 -6.32
CA PRO A 12 23.46 -6.88 -6.73
C PRO A 12 22.07 -7.52 -6.66
N TYR A 13 21.64 -8.13 -7.76
CA TYR A 13 20.32 -8.76 -7.89
C TYR A 13 19.92 -9.64 -6.68
N PRO A 14 20.77 -10.56 -6.17
CA PRO A 14 20.41 -11.38 -5.00
C PRO A 14 20.12 -10.56 -3.75
N ARG A 15 20.76 -9.40 -3.60
CA ARG A 15 20.59 -8.51 -2.45
C ARG A 15 19.21 -7.85 -2.48
N VAL A 16 18.75 -7.42 -3.65
CA VAL A 16 17.40 -6.86 -3.83
C VAL A 16 16.34 -7.91 -3.51
N VAL A 17 16.49 -9.13 -4.03
CA VAL A 17 15.56 -10.24 -3.75
C VAL A 17 15.49 -10.56 -2.25
N VAL A 18 16.63 -10.60 -1.56
CA VAL A 18 16.67 -10.88 -0.11
C VAL A 18 16.00 -9.76 0.69
N MET A 19 16.22 -8.50 0.32
CA MET A 19 15.72 -7.36 1.10
C MET A 19 14.23 -7.10 0.89
N LEU A 20 13.74 -7.23 -0.34
CA LEU A 20 12.33 -7.01 -0.66
C LEU A 20 11.49 -8.28 -0.46
N GLY A 21 12.13 -9.46 -0.50
CA GLY A 21 11.46 -10.75 -0.43
C GLY A 21 10.85 -11.16 -1.77
N GLN A 22 11.07 -12.41 -2.15
CA GLN A 22 10.50 -12.98 -3.37
C GLN A 22 9.01 -13.30 -3.17
N GLU A 23 8.19 -12.92 -4.14
CA GLU A 23 6.75 -13.22 -4.13
C GLU A 23 6.42 -14.44 -4.99
N ARG A 24 6.96 -14.51 -6.20
CA ARG A 24 6.76 -15.64 -7.11
C ARG A 24 7.93 -15.78 -8.09
N ASP A 25 8.30 -17.02 -8.38
CA ASP A 25 9.06 -17.38 -9.57
C ASP A 25 8.05 -17.83 -10.64
N ALA A 26 7.77 -16.94 -11.60
CA ALA A 26 6.98 -17.26 -12.77
C ALA A 26 7.93 -17.04 -13.93
N GLY A 27 8.27 -18.09 -14.69
CA GLY A 27 9.42 -18.17 -15.62
C GLY A 27 9.67 -17.04 -16.64
N GLU A 28 8.92 -15.94 -16.60
CA GLU A 28 9.15 -14.66 -17.25
C GLU A 28 9.94 -13.64 -16.39
N GLY A 29 10.34 -13.99 -15.16
CA GLY A 29 11.20 -13.16 -14.30
C GLY A 29 10.96 -13.37 -12.81
N THR A 30 11.78 -12.75 -11.96
CA THR A 30 11.57 -12.77 -10.51
C THR A 30 10.70 -11.61 -10.09
N TRP A 31 9.72 -11.88 -9.24
CA TRP A 31 8.85 -10.86 -8.68
C TRP A 31 9.18 -10.65 -7.20
N VAL A 32 9.40 -9.39 -6.82
CA VAL A 32 9.72 -8.98 -5.45
C VAL A 32 8.55 -8.20 -4.84
N LYS A 33 8.40 -8.32 -3.52
CA LYS A 33 7.34 -7.62 -2.79
C LYS A 33 7.72 -6.16 -2.59
N THR A 34 6.78 -5.26 -2.81
CA THR A 34 6.92 -3.83 -2.48
C THR A 34 5.67 -3.35 -1.77
N GLN A 35 5.72 -2.16 -1.16
CA GLN A 35 4.54 -1.57 -0.51
C GLN A 35 3.38 -1.33 -1.50
N ALA A 36 3.67 -1.10 -2.78
CA ALA A 36 2.68 -0.91 -3.83
C ALA A 36 2.35 -2.21 -4.61
N GLY A 37 2.66 -3.38 -4.02
CA GLY A 37 2.44 -4.71 -4.62
C GLY A 37 3.67 -5.30 -5.32
N PRO A 38 3.52 -6.48 -5.95
CA PRO A 38 4.63 -7.15 -6.64
C PRO A 38 5.23 -6.28 -7.75
N ARG A 39 6.55 -6.30 -7.89
CA ARG A 39 7.28 -5.70 -9.01
C ARG A 39 8.23 -6.69 -9.64
N LYS A 40 8.36 -6.61 -10.97
CA LYS A 40 9.27 -7.45 -11.73
C LYS A 40 10.70 -6.97 -11.51
N LEU A 41 11.60 -7.94 -11.33
CA LEU A 41 13.03 -7.77 -11.19
C LEU A 41 13.75 -8.65 -12.22
N GLU A 42 14.71 -8.08 -12.93
CA GLU A 42 15.60 -8.83 -13.83
C GLU A 42 17.06 -8.64 -13.44
N GLU A 43 17.85 -9.70 -13.58
CA GLU A 43 19.27 -9.67 -13.30
C GLU A 43 20.04 -8.96 -14.43
N LEU A 44 21.06 -8.20 -14.03
CA LEU A 44 21.99 -7.55 -14.94
C LEU A 44 23.39 -7.63 -14.34
N GLU A 45 24.43 -7.81 -15.16
CA GLU A 45 25.80 -7.74 -14.67
C GLU A 45 26.08 -6.35 -14.11
N GLY A 46 26.50 -6.30 -12.84
CA GLY A 46 26.70 -5.06 -12.08
C GLY A 46 25.45 -4.51 -11.41
N GLY A 47 24.28 -5.16 -11.49
CA GLY A 47 23.07 -4.64 -10.89
C GLY A 47 21.80 -5.45 -11.13
N CYS A 48 20.68 -4.74 -11.32
CA CYS A 48 19.41 -5.30 -11.72
C CYS A 48 18.49 -4.24 -12.34
N LEU A 49 17.42 -4.73 -12.96
CA LEU A 49 16.36 -3.89 -13.52
C LEU A 49 15.10 -4.06 -12.70
N PHE A 50 14.51 -2.94 -12.32
CA PHE A 50 13.34 -2.88 -11.49
C PHE A 50 12.20 -2.18 -12.24
N TYR A 51 11.14 -2.93 -12.53
CA TYR A 51 10.01 -2.45 -13.32
C TYR A 51 9.06 -1.69 -12.39
N LEU A 52 8.76 -0.42 -12.71
CA LEU A 52 8.08 0.48 -11.78
C LEU A 52 6.55 0.31 -11.79
N GLY A 53 5.97 -0.30 -12.83
CA GLY A 53 4.52 -0.40 -13.00
C GLY A 53 3.85 0.93 -13.37
N VAL A 54 4.62 1.93 -13.79
CA VAL A 54 4.11 3.25 -14.22
C VAL A 54 4.55 3.59 -15.64
N PRO A 55 3.74 4.33 -16.41
CA PRO A 55 4.13 4.92 -17.69
C PRO A 55 5.37 5.81 -17.63
N VAL A 56 6.23 5.74 -18.64
CA VAL A 56 7.19 6.82 -18.93
C VAL A 56 6.45 8.01 -19.54
N GLY A 57 6.74 9.21 -19.03
CA GLY A 57 6.22 10.49 -19.53
C GLY A 57 4.91 10.97 -18.90
N GLU A 58 4.25 10.14 -18.09
CA GLU A 58 3.11 10.59 -17.25
C GLU A 58 3.58 11.08 -15.87
N VAL A 59 4.79 10.70 -15.47
CA VAL A 59 5.40 11.01 -14.18
C VAL A 59 6.68 11.80 -14.43
N SER A 60 6.86 12.91 -13.73
CA SER A 60 8.08 13.72 -13.81
C SER A 60 9.27 13.01 -13.16
N PRO A 61 10.52 13.40 -13.48
CA PRO A 61 11.72 12.79 -12.89
C PRO A 61 11.73 12.87 -11.36
N SER A 62 11.35 14.01 -10.78
CA SER A 62 11.28 14.17 -9.33
C SER A 62 10.24 13.26 -8.68
N GLU A 63 9.08 13.05 -9.33
CA GLU A 63 8.06 12.11 -8.87
C GLU A 63 8.52 10.65 -9.01
N LEU A 64 9.30 10.31 -10.04
CA LEU A 64 9.95 9.00 -10.16
C LEU A 64 10.95 8.77 -9.02
N GLY A 65 11.69 9.80 -8.62
CA GLY A 65 12.60 9.73 -7.46
C GLY A 65 11.85 9.42 -6.17
N LEU A 66 10.74 10.12 -5.92
CA LEU A 66 9.85 9.85 -4.78
C LEU A 66 9.24 8.44 -4.85
N LEU A 67 8.81 8.00 -6.02
CA LEU A 67 8.28 6.65 -6.23
C LEU A 67 9.35 5.59 -5.91
N LEU A 68 10.57 5.76 -6.40
CA LEU A 68 11.69 4.86 -6.12
C LEU A 68 11.97 4.79 -4.61
N ARG A 69 12.02 5.93 -3.92
CA ARG A 69 12.17 5.97 -2.46
C ARG A 69 11.03 5.25 -1.75
N GLY A 70 9.78 5.42 -2.18
CA GLY A 70 8.64 4.73 -1.58
C GLY A 70 8.62 3.22 -1.82
N LEU A 71 9.01 2.78 -3.02
CA LEU A 71 9.03 1.36 -3.37
C LEU A 71 10.20 0.60 -2.75
N LEU A 72 11.38 1.22 -2.72
CA LEU A 72 12.63 0.57 -2.33
C LEU A 72 13.05 0.91 -0.89
N GLY A 73 12.54 2.00 -0.31
CA GLY A 73 12.97 2.47 1.01
C GLY A 73 14.48 2.67 1.07
N ASP A 74 15.10 2.25 2.18
CA ASP A 74 16.55 2.33 2.43
C ASP A 74 17.39 1.47 1.46
N LEU A 75 16.77 0.61 0.65
CA LEU A 75 17.50 -0.17 -0.34
C LEU A 75 18.13 0.75 -1.41
N VAL A 76 17.46 1.85 -1.75
CA VAL A 76 17.96 2.77 -2.80
C VAL A 76 19.24 3.49 -2.38
N ASP A 77 19.50 3.64 -1.08
CA ASP A 77 20.75 4.23 -0.56
C ASP A 77 21.98 3.34 -0.80
N ARG A 78 21.75 2.10 -1.25
CA ARG A 78 22.82 1.17 -1.66
C ARG A 78 23.16 1.29 -3.13
N HIS A 79 22.45 2.12 -3.88
CA HIS A 79 22.76 2.45 -5.26
C HIS A 79 24.01 3.35 -5.30
N ASP A 80 25.03 2.92 -6.02
CA ASP A 80 26.35 3.58 -6.06
C ASP A 80 26.56 4.31 -7.40
N ASP A 81 25.70 5.28 -7.70
CA ASP A 81 25.87 6.20 -8.84
C ASP A 81 25.51 7.63 -8.41
N GLU A 82 26.48 8.54 -8.52
CA GLU A 82 26.34 9.94 -8.13
C GLU A 82 25.30 10.70 -8.96
N ARG A 83 24.94 10.18 -10.15
CA ARG A 83 23.93 10.78 -11.03
C ARG A 83 22.51 10.41 -10.62
N GLY A 84 22.34 9.47 -9.69
CA GLY A 84 21.05 8.92 -9.31
C GLY A 84 20.71 7.63 -10.07
N VAL A 85 19.43 7.29 -10.14
CA VAL A 85 18.94 6.06 -10.76
C VAL A 85 18.59 6.30 -12.22
N PHE A 86 19.19 5.55 -13.14
CA PHE A 86 18.84 5.65 -14.57
C PHE A 86 17.49 4.97 -14.83
N VAL A 87 16.52 5.72 -15.38
CA VAL A 87 15.17 5.24 -15.69
C VAL A 87 14.88 5.39 -17.17
N PHE A 88 14.31 4.36 -17.80
CA PHE A 88 14.05 4.35 -19.25
C PHE A 88 12.78 3.56 -19.59
N PRO A 89 12.19 3.74 -20.78
CA PRO A 89 11.01 2.97 -21.18
C PRO A 89 11.38 1.52 -21.51
N ALA A 90 10.61 0.55 -21.01
CA ALA A 90 10.88 -0.89 -21.15
C ALA A 90 11.15 -1.35 -22.59
N ARG A 91 10.52 -0.71 -23.60
CA ARG A 91 10.76 -1.01 -25.03
C ARG A 91 12.20 -0.74 -25.49
N ALA A 92 12.95 0.10 -24.78
CA ALA A 92 14.34 0.47 -25.11
C ALA A 92 15.36 -0.49 -24.48
N ARG A 93 14.91 -1.50 -23.73
CA ARG A 93 15.75 -2.45 -22.99
C ARG A 93 16.88 -3.09 -23.82
N GLY A 94 16.64 -3.38 -25.10
CA GLY A 94 17.62 -4.05 -25.96
C GLY A 94 18.10 -5.39 -25.39
N ASP A 95 19.29 -5.83 -25.80
CA ASP A 95 19.87 -7.13 -25.42
C ASP A 95 21.02 -7.02 -24.41
N ALA A 96 21.42 -5.81 -24.00
CA ALA A 96 22.55 -5.56 -23.10
C ALA A 96 22.48 -6.41 -21.82
N LYS A 97 23.59 -7.00 -21.40
CA LYS A 97 23.65 -7.88 -20.22
C LYS A 97 24.35 -7.25 -19.01
N ALA A 98 24.91 -6.06 -19.15
CA ALA A 98 25.59 -5.32 -18.10
C ALA A 98 25.02 -3.90 -17.95
N VAL A 99 25.08 -3.34 -16.75
CA VAL A 99 24.60 -1.97 -16.44
C VAL A 99 25.23 -0.95 -17.38
N ALA A 100 26.56 -0.94 -17.48
CA ALA A 100 27.27 0.04 -18.32
C ALA A 100 26.85 -0.04 -19.79
N ALA A 101 26.81 -1.26 -20.34
CA ALA A 101 26.39 -1.48 -21.72
C ALA A 101 24.92 -1.06 -21.94
N LEU A 102 24.04 -1.30 -20.96
CA LEU A 102 22.64 -0.89 -21.06
C LEU A 102 22.49 0.63 -21.05
N VAL A 103 23.20 1.32 -20.15
CA VAL A 103 23.17 2.78 -20.07
C VAL A 103 23.69 3.40 -21.37
N ASP A 104 24.77 2.85 -21.93
CA ASP A 104 25.32 3.29 -23.21
C ASP A 104 24.37 3.01 -24.39
N ASP A 105 23.74 1.83 -24.43
CA ASP A 105 22.82 1.43 -25.51
C ASP A 105 21.51 2.23 -25.49
N VAL A 106 20.96 2.48 -24.30
CA VAL A 106 19.73 3.28 -24.14
C VAL A 106 20.04 4.76 -24.35
N GLY A 107 21.19 5.23 -23.86
CA GLY A 107 21.68 6.59 -24.04
C GLY A 107 20.61 7.64 -23.74
N ASP A 108 20.29 8.44 -24.74
CA ASP A 108 19.39 9.60 -24.65
C ASP A 108 17.89 9.22 -24.48
N LEU A 109 17.54 7.93 -24.55
CA LEU A 109 16.16 7.47 -24.33
C LEU A 109 15.81 7.30 -22.84
N GLY A 110 16.82 7.31 -21.97
CA GLY A 110 16.65 7.25 -20.53
C GLY A 110 16.97 8.58 -19.86
N GLU A 111 16.68 8.66 -18.59
CA GLU A 111 16.85 9.84 -17.76
C GLU A 111 17.46 9.46 -16.42
N TRP A 112 18.38 10.28 -15.93
CA TRP A 112 18.94 10.13 -14.59
C TRP A 112 18.00 10.79 -13.58
N VAL A 113 17.51 9.98 -12.65
CA VAL A 113 16.55 10.39 -11.63
C VAL A 113 17.25 10.49 -10.28
N GLU A 114 17.30 11.71 -9.73
CA GLU A 114 17.74 11.92 -8.35
C GLU A 114 16.69 11.35 -7.39
N VAL A 115 17.14 10.53 -6.45
CA VAL A 115 16.27 9.94 -5.42
C VAL A 115 16.48 10.71 -4.13
N PRO A 116 15.44 11.34 -3.56
CA PRO A 116 15.58 12.11 -2.32
C PRO A 116 15.94 11.18 -1.15
N ASP A 117 16.67 11.70 -0.16
CA ASP A 117 17.07 10.95 1.03
C ASP A 117 15.87 10.44 1.85
N ALA A 118 14.78 11.20 1.86
CA ALA A 118 13.57 10.88 2.59
C ALA A 118 12.33 11.25 1.78
N LEU A 119 11.22 10.55 2.03
CA LEU A 119 9.91 10.99 1.56
C LEU A 119 9.47 12.24 2.33
N PRO A 120 8.84 13.21 1.67
CA PRO A 120 8.13 14.29 2.34
C PRO A 120 7.13 13.72 3.36
N ALA A 121 6.99 14.35 4.52
CA ALA A 121 6.11 13.88 5.59
C ALA A 121 4.67 13.66 5.10
N GLU A 122 4.19 14.54 4.22
CA GLU A 122 2.86 14.48 3.61
C GLU A 122 2.64 13.19 2.76
N LEU A 123 3.71 12.66 2.15
CA LEU A 123 3.67 11.40 1.39
C LEU A 123 4.00 10.19 2.27
N ALA A 124 4.88 10.34 3.26
CA ALA A 124 5.21 9.29 4.22
C ALA A 124 3.98 8.88 5.04
N GLY A 125 3.16 9.86 5.46
CA GLY A 125 1.90 9.63 6.17
C GLY A 125 0.84 8.93 5.33
N GLY A 126 0.76 9.23 4.04
CA GLY A 126 -0.22 8.62 3.13
C GLY A 126 -0.03 7.12 2.91
N MET A 127 1.21 6.61 3.04
CA MET A 127 1.54 5.19 2.88
C MET A 127 1.68 4.42 4.20
N GLY A 128 1.80 5.09 5.34
CA GLY A 128 1.89 4.45 6.65
C GLY A 128 1.20 5.29 7.74
N GLY A 129 -0.06 4.96 8.06
CA GLY A 129 -0.77 5.47 9.24
C GLY A 129 -1.69 6.67 8.99
N GLU A 130 -1.21 7.76 8.38
CA GLU A 130 -2.02 8.99 8.24
C GLU A 130 -3.10 8.86 7.15
N GLY A 131 -2.89 8.02 6.12
CA GLY A 131 -3.96 7.65 5.19
C GLY A 131 -5.13 6.93 5.87
N MET A 132 -4.83 6.20 6.97
CA MET A 132 -5.85 5.57 7.81
C MET A 132 -6.51 6.59 8.74
N GLU A 133 -5.79 7.60 9.26
CA GLU A 133 -6.37 8.72 10.00
C GLU A 133 -7.24 9.64 9.13
N ALA A 134 -6.84 9.91 7.89
CA ALA A 134 -7.64 10.66 6.92
C ALA A 134 -8.88 9.87 6.49
N MET A 135 -8.73 8.56 6.27
CA MET A 135 -9.86 7.66 6.00
C MET A 135 -10.78 7.53 7.21
N LEU A 136 -10.23 7.45 8.43
CA LEU A 136 -10.99 7.47 9.69
C LEU A 136 -11.68 8.81 9.89
N GLY A 137 -11.04 9.93 9.57
CA GLY A 137 -11.64 11.27 9.59
C GLY A 137 -12.77 11.43 8.56
N GLN A 138 -12.64 10.81 7.40
CA GLN A 138 -13.68 10.78 6.39
C GLN A 138 -14.85 9.86 6.78
N VAL A 139 -14.57 8.70 7.37
CA VAL A 139 -15.58 7.79 7.95
C VAL A 139 -16.28 8.44 9.15
N ALA A 140 -15.54 9.16 9.99
CA ALA A 140 -16.06 9.95 11.11
C ALA A 140 -17.04 11.03 10.63
N SER A 141 -16.64 11.77 9.59
CA SER A 141 -17.48 12.78 8.95
C SER A 141 -18.72 12.17 8.30
N MET A 142 -18.59 10.97 7.73
CA MET A 142 -19.69 10.23 7.10
C MET A 142 -20.67 9.62 8.10
N MET A 143 -20.22 9.28 9.31
CA MET A 143 -21.08 8.88 10.44
C MET A 143 -21.63 10.09 11.23
N GLY A 144 -21.34 11.32 10.82
CA GLY A 144 -21.82 12.54 11.48
C GLY A 144 -21.27 12.73 12.90
N ALA A 145 -20.14 12.11 13.23
CA ALA A 145 -19.55 12.23 14.55
C ALA A 145 -18.87 13.59 14.71
N GLU A 146 -19.34 14.41 15.65
CA GLU A 146 -18.69 15.68 15.97
C GLU A 146 -17.29 15.44 16.57
N PRO A 147 -16.27 16.25 16.20
CA PRO A 147 -14.88 16.05 16.63
C PRO A 147 -14.69 16.03 18.16
N GLY A 148 -15.57 16.70 18.92
CA GLY A 148 -15.54 16.65 20.39
C GLY A 148 -16.08 15.35 21.00
N GLN A 149 -17.02 14.68 20.35
CA GLN A 149 -17.55 13.38 20.82
C GLN A 149 -16.54 12.26 20.57
N MET A 150 -15.76 12.38 19.50
CA MET A 150 -14.73 11.41 19.14
C MET A 150 -13.53 11.44 20.09
N ALA A 151 -13.15 12.62 20.61
CA ALA A 151 -12.13 12.74 21.65
C ALA A 151 -12.54 11.97 22.93
N GLY A 152 -13.80 12.10 23.35
CA GLY A 152 -14.34 11.34 24.50
C GLY A 152 -14.41 9.83 24.24
N LEU A 153 -14.79 9.42 23.03
CA LEU A 153 -14.77 8.02 22.60
C LEU A 153 -13.35 7.43 22.54
N TRP A 154 -12.37 8.23 22.11
CA TRP A 154 -10.96 7.81 22.04
C TRP A 154 -10.33 7.72 23.43
N GLU A 155 -10.62 8.66 24.32
CA GLU A 155 -10.17 8.64 25.71
C GLU A 155 -10.78 7.45 26.46
N GLN A 156 -12.09 7.18 26.23
CA GLN A 156 -12.76 5.99 26.76
C GLN A 156 -12.22 4.69 26.16
N ALA A 157 -11.86 4.66 24.87
CA ALA A 157 -11.23 3.51 24.24
C ALA A 157 -9.80 3.29 24.72
N GLN A 158 -9.03 4.36 25.00
CA GLN A 158 -7.71 4.27 25.63
C GLN A 158 -7.79 3.78 27.07
N GLU A 159 -8.78 4.24 27.83
CA GLU A 159 -9.01 3.75 29.20
C GLU A 159 -9.41 2.26 29.20
N MET A 160 -10.24 1.83 28.25
CA MET A 160 -10.57 0.42 28.04
C MET A 160 -9.37 -0.43 27.57
N MET A 161 -8.54 0.08 26.66
CA MET A 161 -7.34 -0.62 26.18
C MET A 161 -6.19 -0.60 27.18
N GLY A 162 -6.18 0.35 28.10
CA GLY A 162 -5.26 0.44 29.23
C GLY A 162 -5.59 -0.55 30.35
N ASP A 163 -6.78 -1.17 30.32
CA ASP A 163 -7.17 -2.19 31.29
C ASP A 163 -6.54 -3.55 30.93
N PRO A 164 -5.57 -4.05 31.73
CA PRO A 164 -4.86 -5.28 31.43
C PRO A 164 -5.77 -6.53 31.48
N ALA A 165 -6.91 -6.47 32.19
CA ALA A 165 -7.89 -7.55 32.18
C ALA A 165 -8.58 -7.64 30.82
N MET A 166 -8.96 -6.51 30.24
CA MET A 166 -9.56 -6.47 28.91
C MET A 166 -8.55 -6.84 27.81
N GLN A 167 -7.30 -6.41 27.93
CA GLN A 167 -6.24 -6.79 26.99
C GLN A 167 -6.00 -8.31 26.98
N SER A 168 -6.04 -8.95 28.15
CA SER A 168 -5.94 -10.42 28.27
C SER A 168 -7.13 -11.13 27.63
N GLN A 169 -8.34 -10.59 27.79
CA GLN A 169 -9.56 -11.14 27.22
C GLN A 169 -9.62 -10.96 25.70
N LEU A 170 -9.14 -9.82 25.19
CA LEU A 170 -8.99 -9.56 23.76
C LEU A 170 -7.95 -10.48 23.13
N MET A 171 -6.81 -10.70 23.80
CA MET A 171 -5.78 -11.61 23.31
C MET A 171 -6.27 -13.07 23.32
N ALA A 172 -7.06 -13.48 24.31
CA ALA A 172 -7.70 -14.79 24.35
C ALA A 172 -8.74 -14.96 23.22
N ALA A 173 -9.58 -13.94 23.00
CA ALA A 173 -10.54 -13.93 21.90
C ALA A 173 -9.83 -13.95 20.54
N ALA A 174 -8.75 -13.17 20.38
CA ALA A 174 -7.95 -13.12 19.17
C ALA A 174 -7.23 -14.46 18.92
N GLN A 175 -6.71 -15.14 19.94
CA GLN A 175 -6.14 -16.48 19.80
C GLN A 175 -7.18 -17.53 19.43
N GLN A 176 -8.40 -17.42 19.96
CA GLN A 176 -9.50 -18.31 19.61
C GLN A 176 -9.94 -18.10 18.14
N LEU A 177 -9.97 -16.85 17.69
CA LEU A 177 -10.36 -16.48 16.34
C LEU A 177 -9.25 -16.78 15.32
N MET A 178 -7.99 -16.57 15.69
CA MET A 178 -6.81 -16.93 14.90
C MET A 178 -6.60 -18.45 14.86
N GLY A 179 -6.97 -19.17 15.91
CA GLY A 179 -7.02 -20.64 15.91
C GLY A 179 -8.10 -21.20 14.98
N GLN A 180 -9.21 -20.47 14.78
CA GLN A 180 -10.21 -20.81 13.76
C GLN A 180 -9.78 -20.40 12.34
N MET A 181 -9.06 -19.29 12.17
CA MET A 181 -8.58 -18.86 10.84
C MET A 181 -7.29 -19.56 10.38
N GLY A 182 -6.43 -20.00 11.29
CA GLY A 182 -5.12 -20.58 10.99
C GLY A 182 -5.16 -21.97 10.35
N GLY A 183 -6.34 -22.59 10.24
CA GLY A 183 -6.53 -23.91 9.62
C GLY A 183 -6.89 -23.88 8.13
N GLN A 184 -7.27 -22.73 7.56
CA GLN A 184 -7.71 -22.66 6.17
C GLN A 184 -7.30 -21.33 5.55
N GLY A 185 -6.13 -21.33 4.91
CA GLY A 185 -5.67 -20.22 4.09
C GLY A 185 -6.64 -19.97 2.94
N GLY A 186 -7.32 -18.83 2.99
CA GLY A 186 -8.21 -18.36 1.94
C GLY A 186 -8.85 -17.06 2.41
N GLY A 187 -8.65 -15.99 1.65
CA GLY A 187 -9.15 -14.65 2.00
C GLY A 187 -10.64 -14.65 2.36
N LEU A 188 -11.04 -13.63 3.12
CA LEU A 188 -12.44 -13.35 3.47
C LEU A 188 -13.31 -13.48 2.21
N ASP A 189 -14.07 -14.57 2.13
CA ASP A 189 -15.03 -14.80 1.05
C ASP A 189 -16.22 -13.86 1.30
N LEU A 190 -16.15 -12.68 0.70
CA LEU A 190 -17.19 -11.65 0.74
C LEU A 190 -18.55 -12.19 0.27
N GLY A 191 -18.57 -13.24 -0.57
CA GLY A 191 -19.80 -13.90 -0.99
C GLY A 191 -20.43 -14.71 0.15
N ALA A 192 -19.63 -15.47 0.89
CA ALA A 192 -20.09 -16.20 2.07
C ALA A 192 -20.56 -15.24 3.18
N LEU A 193 -19.85 -14.12 3.38
CA LEU A 193 -20.24 -13.08 4.34
C LEU A 193 -21.58 -12.43 3.96
N ALA A 194 -21.79 -12.13 2.67
CA ALA A 194 -23.05 -11.55 2.20
C ALA A 194 -24.24 -12.51 2.35
N ALA A 195 -24.02 -13.80 2.10
CA ALA A 195 -25.04 -14.83 2.29
C ALA A 195 -25.40 -15.01 3.78
N GLU A 196 -24.42 -14.94 4.67
CA GLU A 196 -24.66 -15.04 6.11
C GLU A 196 -25.35 -13.78 6.66
N ALA A 197 -24.96 -12.59 6.19
CA ALA A 197 -25.63 -11.34 6.53
C ALA A 197 -27.12 -11.35 6.12
N GLN A 198 -27.44 -11.91 4.95
CA GLN A 198 -28.85 -12.07 4.53
C GLN A 198 -29.62 -13.02 5.45
N LYS A 199 -29.02 -14.11 5.94
CA LYS A 199 -29.69 -15.00 6.90
C LYS A 199 -29.92 -14.35 8.25
N VAL A 200 -28.95 -13.59 8.74
CA VAL A 200 -29.07 -12.86 10.01
C VAL A 200 -30.17 -11.81 9.90
N LEU A 201 -30.22 -11.04 8.81
CA LEU A 201 -31.29 -10.06 8.56
C LEU A 201 -32.67 -10.71 8.39
N ALA A 202 -32.73 -11.91 7.81
CA ALA A 202 -33.98 -12.66 7.70
C ALA A 202 -34.45 -13.26 9.04
N SER A 203 -33.52 -13.53 9.95
CA SER A 203 -33.80 -14.14 11.26
C SER A 203 -34.03 -13.10 12.35
N ASP A 204 -33.57 -11.87 12.15
CA ASP A 204 -33.68 -10.77 13.11
C ASP A 204 -34.24 -9.50 12.44
N PRO A 205 -35.58 -9.41 12.29
CA PRO A 205 -36.22 -8.31 11.57
C PRO A 205 -36.11 -6.96 12.31
N GLU A 206 -35.89 -6.94 13.62
CA GLU A 206 -35.60 -5.70 14.36
C GLU A 206 -34.21 -5.15 14.02
N LEU A 207 -33.21 -6.03 13.89
CA LEU A 207 -31.87 -5.64 13.42
C LEU A 207 -31.94 -5.07 11.99
N ALA A 208 -32.73 -5.69 11.11
CA ALA A 208 -32.95 -5.21 9.75
C ALA A 208 -33.66 -3.84 9.72
N ALA A 209 -34.64 -3.62 10.60
CA ALA A 209 -35.32 -2.33 10.74
C ALA A 209 -34.36 -1.23 11.23
N ARG A 210 -33.52 -1.51 12.23
CA ARG A 210 -32.52 -0.57 12.74
C ARG A 210 -31.45 -0.23 11.72
N MET A 211 -30.99 -1.19 10.91
CA MET A 211 -30.05 -0.91 9.82
C MET A 211 -30.68 -0.04 8.73
N LYS A 212 -31.96 -0.28 8.40
CA LYS A 212 -32.69 0.53 7.42
C LYS A 212 -32.91 1.97 7.91
N ASP A 213 -33.21 2.16 9.20
CA ASP A 213 -33.35 3.48 9.81
C ASP A 213 -32.01 4.21 9.92
N GLY A 214 -30.94 3.49 10.29
CA GLY A 214 -29.59 4.05 10.41
C GLY A 214 -28.96 4.46 9.07
N LEU A 215 -29.32 3.80 7.97
CA LEU A 215 -28.86 4.16 6.61
C LEU A 215 -29.78 5.17 5.91
N GLY A 216 -30.98 5.44 6.45
CA GLY A 216 -31.99 6.33 5.87
C GLY A 216 -32.13 7.69 6.56
N GLY A 217 -31.46 7.90 7.70
CA GLY A 217 -31.61 9.09 8.57
C GLY A 217 -30.88 10.35 8.13
N GLY A 218 -30.63 10.54 6.83
CA GLY A 218 -30.18 11.80 6.26
C GLY A 218 -31.37 12.60 5.72
N LYS A 219 -32.21 13.15 6.60
CA LYS A 219 -33.24 14.12 6.20
C LYS A 219 -33.38 15.23 7.24
N ASP A 220 -33.02 16.44 6.77
CA ASP A 220 -33.69 17.72 6.98
C ASP A 220 -33.79 18.20 8.44
N GLY A 221 -33.09 19.25 8.88
CA GLY A 221 -33.08 20.56 8.23
C GLY A 221 -34.49 21.17 8.31
N ASP A 222 -34.87 21.70 9.48
CA ASP A 222 -36.00 22.63 9.59
C ASP A 222 -35.71 23.69 10.65
N ASP A 223 -35.92 24.92 10.21
CA ASP A 223 -35.68 26.20 10.85
C ASP A 223 -36.74 26.51 11.93
N GLY A 224 -36.44 27.49 12.78
CA GLY A 224 -37.47 28.47 13.15
C GLY A 224 -37.91 28.56 14.62
N ASP A 225 -37.51 29.69 15.20
CA ASP A 225 -38.30 30.60 16.06
C ASP A 225 -38.68 30.19 17.51
N GLY A 226 -38.26 31.06 18.44
CA GLY A 226 -38.62 31.05 19.87
C GLY A 226 -37.67 31.82 20.75
#